data_AF-A0A7S4I9H0-F1
#
_entry.id   AF-A0A7S4I9H0-F1
#
_cell.length_a   1.000
_cell.length_b   1.000
_cell.length_c   1.000
_cell.angle_alpha   90.00
_cell.angle_beta   90.00
_cell.angle_gamma   90.00
#
_symmetry.space_group_name_H-M   'P 1'
#
loop_
_entity.id
_entity.type
_entity.pdbx_description
1 polymer ?
#
loop_
_entity_poly.entity_id
_entity_poly.type
_entity_poly.pdbx_seq_one_letter_code
_entity_poly.pdbx_strand_id
1 'polypeptide(L)'
;DFTVVDSVFTVVAGSAFFAGGISSFETSQLSVQGQGSIEFTNNAVLSTQDANINLSGSGFFLFDDNTEANFISSLLTVTSGTLTMTGNSGVEFNGSEFVINGGDTFFS
;
A
#
# COMPACT_ATOMS: atom_id res chain seq x y z
N ASP A 1 3.24 -15.82 3.50
CA ASP A 1 3.73 -14.60 4.14
C ASP A 1 4.94 -14.06 3.41
N PHE A 2 5.02 -12.74 3.28
CA PHE A 2 6.07 -12.00 2.59
C PHE A 2 6.57 -10.87 3.50
N THR A 3 7.88 -10.71 3.65
CA THR A 3 8.44 -9.72 4.57
C THR A 3 9.59 -8.98 3.91
N VAL A 4 9.59 -7.65 4.04
CA VAL A 4 10.66 -6.75 3.60
C VAL A 4 11.14 -5.99 4.83
N VAL A 5 12.44 -6.06 5.09
CA VAL A 5 13.08 -5.44 6.26
C VAL A 5 14.32 -4.69 5.81
N ASP A 6 14.48 -3.44 6.27
CA ASP A 6 15.62 -2.57 5.95
C ASP A 6 15.91 -2.55 4.44
N SER A 7 14.86 -2.40 3.64
CA SER A 7 14.90 -2.62 2.20
C SER A 7 13.91 -1.75 1.43
N VAL A 8 14.13 -1.67 0.13
CA VAL A 8 13.26 -0.96 -0.81
C VAL A 8 12.58 -1.97 -1.73
N PHE A 9 11.24 -1.95 -1.76
CA PHE A 9 10.43 -2.66 -2.73
C PHE A 9 9.78 -1.66 -3.67
N THR A 10 10.05 -1.78 -4.97
CA THR A 10 9.50 -0.87 -5.98
C THR A 10 8.89 -1.62 -7.15
N VAL A 11 7.66 -1.23 -7.52
CA VAL A 11 7.00 -1.68 -8.74
C VAL A 11 6.95 -0.51 -9.72
N VAL A 12 7.75 -0.58 -10.78
CA VAL A 12 7.84 0.48 -11.82
C VAL A 12 6.92 0.20 -13.01
N ALA A 13 6.74 -1.08 -13.33
CA ALA A 13 5.85 -1.59 -14.37
C ALA A 13 5.40 -3.01 -13.99
N GLY A 14 4.25 -3.43 -14.54
CA GLY A 14 3.60 -4.68 -14.15
C GLY A 14 2.90 -4.56 -12.78
N SER A 15 2.59 -5.70 -12.17
CA SER A 15 1.85 -5.75 -10.91
C SER A 15 2.51 -6.65 -9.87
N ALA A 16 2.39 -6.26 -8.60
CA ALA A 16 2.54 -7.17 -7.46
C ALA A 16 1.15 -7.45 -6.89
N PHE A 17 0.84 -8.72 -6.68
CA PHE A 17 -0.49 -9.18 -6.28
C PHE A 17 -0.38 -10.01 -5.00
N PHE A 18 -1.03 -9.55 -3.94
CA PHE A 18 -1.05 -10.18 -2.63
C PHE A 18 -2.47 -10.69 -2.34
N ALA A 19 -2.68 -11.98 -2.60
CA ALA A 19 -3.94 -12.66 -2.32
C ALA A 19 -3.81 -13.53 -1.08
N GLY A 20 -4.46 -13.10 0.00
CA GLY A 20 -4.38 -13.75 1.30
C GLY A 20 -3.00 -13.66 1.96
N GLY A 21 -2.92 -14.16 3.19
CA GLY A 21 -1.69 -14.17 3.99
C GLY A 21 -1.26 -12.79 4.48
N ILE A 22 -0.08 -12.74 5.11
CA ILE A 22 0.45 -11.51 5.70
C ILE A 22 1.63 -11.00 4.88
N SER A 23 1.60 -9.71 4.54
CA SER A 23 2.72 -8.98 3.96
C SER A 23 3.19 -7.91 4.94
N SER A 24 4.48 -7.92 5.28
CA SER A 24 5.06 -6.99 6.27
C SER A 24 6.18 -6.14 5.67
N PHE A 25 6.16 -4.84 5.97
CA PHE A 25 7.23 -3.89 5.65
C PHE A 25 7.71 -3.22 6.93
N GLU A 26 8.95 -3.51 7.34
CA GLU A 26 9.53 -3.04 8.59
C GLU A 26 10.78 -2.21 8.30
N THR A 27 10.82 -0.95 8.78
CA THR A 27 11.93 -0.02 8.51
C THR A 27 12.27 0.01 7.00
N SER A 28 11.24 0.10 6.16
CA SER A 28 11.36 -0.19 4.72
C SER A 28 10.64 0.85 3.86
N GLN A 29 10.87 0.80 2.55
CA GLN A 29 10.13 1.59 1.58
C GLN A 29 9.35 0.70 0.62
N LEU A 30 8.05 0.98 0.47
CA LEU A 30 7.19 0.44 -0.57
C LEU A 30 6.88 1.55 -1.58
N SER A 31 7.11 1.33 -2.87
CA SER A 31 6.86 2.37 -3.88
C SER A 31 6.23 1.83 -5.15
N VAL A 32 5.15 2.47 -5.57
CA VAL A 32 4.56 2.33 -6.90
C VAL A 32 4.97 3.54 -7.71
N GLN A 33 5.56 3.29 -8.87
CA GLN A 33 6.07 4.30 -9.80
C GLN A 33 5.65 3.97 -11.22
N GLY A 34 5.73 4.94 -12.13
CA GLY A 34 5.46 4.71 -13.55
C GLY A 34 4.06 4.15 -13.79
N GLN A 35 3.98 2.95 -14.36
CA GLN A 35 2.74 2.20 -14.59
C GLN A 35 2.64 0.96 -13.70
N GLY A 36 3.49 0.85 -12.67
CA GLY A 36 3.46 -0.26 -11.72
C GLY A 36 2.15 -0.28 -10.93
N SER A 37 1.77 -1.43 -10.40
CA SER A 37 0.56 -1.52 -9.58
C SER A 37 0.70 -2.53 -8.45
N ILE A 38 0.00 -2.28 -7.35
CA ILE A 38 -0.06 -3.19 -6.20
C ILE A 38 -1.52 -3.42 -5.82
N GLU A 39 -1.85 -4.68 -5.56
CA GLU A 39 -3.19 -5.10 -5.16
C GLU A 39 -3.12 -6.06 -3.98
N PHE A 40 -3.93 -5.75 -2.96
CA PHE A 40 -4.24 -6.62 -1.82
C PHE A 40 -5.70 -7.06 -1.92
N THR A 41 -5.95 -8.37 -1.86
CA THR A 41 -7.27 -8.99 -2.01
C THR A 41 -7.34 -10.30 -1.22
N ASN A 42 -8.50 -10.97 -1.17
CA ASN A 42 -8.68 -12.33 -0.67
C ASN A 42 -8.19 -12.54 0.78
N ASN A 43 -8.56 -11.65 1.69
CA ASN A 43 -8.12 -11.68 3.10
C ASN A 43 -6.62 -11.45 3.28
N ALA A 44 -5.98 -10.70 2.38
CA ALA A 44 -4.62 -10.25 2.58
C ALA A 44 -4.54 -9.23 3.72
N VAL A 45 -3.47 -9.34 4.50
CA VAL A 45 -3.13 -8.40 5.57
C VAL A 45 -1.84 -7.68 5.21
N LEU A 46 -1.86 -6.35 5.21
CA LEU A 46 -0.68 -5.51 5.11
C LEU A 46 -0.32 -4.98 6.50
N SER A 47 0.87 -5.29 6.98
CA SER A 47 1.44 -4.71 8.20
C SER A 47 2.62 -3.82 7.83
N THR A 48 2.62 -2.58 8.29
CA THR A 48 3.77 -1.69 8.10
C THR A 48 4.21 -1.10 9.43
N GLN A 49 5.52 -1.09 9.67
CA GLN A 49 6.13 -0.50 10.85
C GLN A 49 7.34 0.33 10.44
N ASP A 50 7.36 1.60 10.83
CA ASP A 50 8.45 2.53 10.51
C ASP A 50 8.76 2.57 9.00
N ALA A 51 7.72 2.51 8.17
CA ALA A 51 7.85 2.34 6.72
C ALA A 51 7.30 3.53 5.92
N ASN A 52 7.87 3.77 4.75
CA ASN A 52 7.42 4.78 3.80
C ASN A 52 6.75 4.13 2.59
N ILE A 53 5.47 4.44 2.36
CA ILE A 53 4.67 3.92 1.27
C ILE A 53 4.37 5.08 0.32
N ASN A 54 4.75 4.94 -0.95
CA ASN A 54 4.63 6.01 -1.93
C ASN A 54 3.88 5.52 -3.17
N LEU A 55 2.84 6.24 -3.55
CA LEU A 55 2.16 6.08 -4.83
C LEU A 55 2.46 7.31 -5.71
N SER A 56 3.12 7.05 -6.83
CA SER A 56 3.48 8.04 -7.84
C SER A 56 3.37 7.44 -9.25
N GLY A 57 3.18 8.30 -10.24
CA GLY A 57 3.00 7.88 -11.63
C GLY A 57 1.51 7.76 -11.98
N SER A 58 1.19 6.84 -12.89
CA SER A 58 -0.17 6.60 -13.38
C SER A 58 -0.70 5.21 -13.01
N GLY A 59 0.04 4.47 -12.17
CA GLY A 59 -0.35 3.17 -11.66
C GLY A 59 -1.39 3.25 -10.54
N PHE A 60 -1.69 2.10 -9.93
CA PHE A 60 -2.65 2.02 -8.84
C PHE A 60 -2.14 1.25 -7.61
N PHE A 61 -2.74 1.58 -6.48
CA PHE A 61 -2.63 0.84 -5.23
C PHE A 61 -4.05 0.50 -4.79
N LEU A 62 -4.38 -0.80 -4.72
CA LEU A 62 -5.73 -1.29 -4.42
C LEU A 62 -5.74 -2.14 -3.15
N PHE A 63 -6.69 -1.84 -2.29
CA PHE A 63 -7.18 -2.72 -1.22
C PHE A 63 -8.63 -3.08 -1.54
N ASP A 64 -8.92 -4.36 -1.74
CA ASP A 64 -10.25 -4.87 -2.10
C ASP A 64 -10.62 -6.12 -1.29
N ASP A 65 -11.85 -6.60 -1.42
CA ASP A 65 -12.45 -7.72 -0.69
C ASP A 65 -12.39 -7.51 0.83
N ASN A 66 -11.97 -8.53 1.59
CA ASN A 66 -11.90 -8.52 3.04
C ASN A 66 -10.46 -8.30 3.52
N THR A 67 -9.84 -7.19 3.13
CA THR A 67 -8.42 -6.91 3.44
C THR A 67 -8.25 -6.05 4.70
N GLU A 68 -7.10 -6.19 5.35
CA GLU A 68 -6.72 -5.35 6.47
C GLU A 68 -5.35 -4.72 6.20
N ALA A 69 -5.20 -3.42 6.48
CA ALA A 69 -3.93 -2.72 6.39
C ALA A 69 -3.68 -1.90 7.65
N ASN A 70 -2.57 -2.16 8.33
CA ASN A 70 -2.17 -1.45 9.53
C ASN A 70 -0.85 -0.71 9.31
N PHE A 71 -0.87 0.60 9.56
CA PHE A 71 0.28 1.48 9.43
C PHE A 71 0.71 1.99 10.80
N ILE A 72 1.88 1.56 11.28
CA ILE A 72 2.41 1.92 12.60
C ILE A 72 3.67 2.77 12.41
N SER A 73 3.65 4.01 12.88
CA SER A 73 4.79 4.94 12.74
C SER A 73 5.30 5.06 11.30
N SER A 74 4.37 4.96 10.34
CA SER A 74 4.62 4.92 8.91
C SER A 74 4.09 6.18 8.21
N LEU A 75 4.49 6.38 6.95
CA LEU A 75 3.97 7.43 6.08
C LEU A 75 3.42 6.81 4.80
N LEU A 76 2.15 7.06 4.48
CA LEU A 76 1.58 6.82 3.16
C LEU A 76 1.42 8.14 2.41
N THR A 77 2.10 8.29 1.27
CA THR A 77 1.98 9.48 0.41
C THR A 77 1.45 9.11 -0.97
N VAL A 78 0.36 9.76 -1.38
CA VAL A 78 -0.18 9.72 -2.75
C VAL A 78 0.18 11.02 -3.44
N THR A 79 1.04 10.95 -4.45
CA THR A 79 1.44 12.13 -5.26
C THR A 79 0.75 12.15 -6.62
N SER A 80 0.55 10.97 -7.21
CA SER A 80 -0.19 10.77 -8.47
C SER A 80 -0.55 9.29 -8.63
N GLY A 81 -1.47 8.97 -9.53
CA GLY A 81 -2.01 7.62 -9.71
C GLY A 81 -3.34 7.45 -8.99
N THR A 82 -3.73 6.21 -8.74
CA THR A 82 -5.02 5.88 -8.11
C THR A 82 -4.84 5.02 -6.87
N LEU A 83 -5.25 5.53 -5.71
CA LEU A 83 -5.40 4.74 -4.49
C LEU A 83 -6.87 4.39 -4.31
N THR A 84 -7.18 3.10 -4.21
CA THR A 84 -8.55 2.63 -3.98
C THR A 84 -8.58 1.73 -2.76
N MET A 85 -9.48 2.05 -1.84
CA MET A 85 -9.87 1.20 -0.72
C MET A 85 -11.35 0.89 -0.88
N THR A 86 -11.65 -0.36 -1.20
CA THR A 86 -13.02 -0.82 -1.41
C THR A 86 -13.26 -2.23 -0.88
N GLY A 87 -14.46 -2.76 -1.07
CA GLY A 87 -14.91 -3.99 -0.42
C GLY A 87 -15.07 -3.81 1.09
N ASN A 88 -14.92 -4.90 1.83
CA ASN A 88 -14.83 -4.89 3.29
C ASN A 88 -13.38 -4.69 3.74
N SER A 89 -12.70 -3.65 3.22
CA SER A 89 -11.31 -3.35 3.59
C SER A 89 -11.23 -2.44 4.82
N GLY A 90 -10.37 -2.81 5.76
CA GLY A 90 -10.04 -2.00 6.94
C GLY A 90 -8.65 -1.41 6.82
N VAL A 91 -8.52 -0.08 6.90
CA VAL A 91 -7.21 0.60 6.89
C VAL A 91 -7.06 1.47 8.13
N GLU A 92 -6.02 1.21 8.91
CA GLU A 92 -5.73 1.92 10.17
C GLU A 92 -4.34 2.58 10.14
N PHE A 93 -4.27 3.81 10.65
CA PHE A 93 -3.04 4.58 10.80
C PHE A 93 -2.81 4.89 12.30
N ASN A 94 -1.80 4.26 12.90
CA ASN A 94 -1.42 4.43 14.30
C ASN A 94 -0.06 5.14 14.43
N GLY A 95 -0.08 6.38 14.94
CA GLY A 95 1.13 7.20 15.00
C GLY A 95 1.75 7.46 13.61
N SER A 96 0.93 7.35 12.56
CA SER A 96 1.32 7.41 11.15
C SER A 96 0.73 8.63 10.47
N GLU A 97 1.30 9.00 9.33
CA GLU A 97 0.79 10.08 8.48
C GLU A 97 0.22 9.50 7.18
N PHE A 98 -0.91 10.06 6.74
CA PHE A 98 -1.50 9.78 5.43
C PHE A 98 -1.69 11.09 4.68
N VAL A 99 -0.99 11.23 3.55
CA VAL A 99 -0.88 12.48 2.80
C VAL A 99 -1.31 12.27 1.36
N ILE A 100 -2.26 13.08 0.90
CA ILE A 100 -2.68 13.12 -0.51
C ILE A 100 -2.27 14.47 -1.08
N ASN A 101 -1.24 14.46 -1.92
CA ASN A 101 -0.71 15.63 -2.63
C ASN A 101 -1.16 15.71 -4.09
N GLY A 102 -1.83 14.68 -4.61
CA GLY A 102 -2.37 14.60 -5.96
C GLY A 102 -2.92 13.21 -6.28
N GLY A 103 -3.28 12.98 -7.55
CA GLY A 103 -3.91 11.74 -8.00
C GLY A 103 -5.38 11.62 -7.56
N ASP A 104 -5.93 10.44 -7.74
CA ASP A 104 -7.29 10.09 -7.32
C ASP A 104 -7.24 9.14 -6.13
N THR A 105 -8.13 9.35 -5.16
CA THR A 105 -8.27 8.47 -4.00
C THR A 105 -9.73 8.18 -3.72
N PHE A 106 -10.07 6.89 -3.63
CA PHE A 106 -11.43 6.41 -3.44
C PHE A 106 -11.54 5.57 -2.16
N PHE A 107 -12.57 5.86 -1.35
CA PHE A 107 -12.95 5.09 -0.17
C PHE A 107 -14.44 4.74 -0.31
N SER A 108 -14.77 3.45 -0.43
CA SER A 108 -16.17 3.02 -0.65
C SER A 108 -16.46 1.60 -0.21
#